data_AF-A0A965UQR2-F1
#
_entry.id   AF-A0A965UQR2-F1
#
_cell.length_a   1.000
_cell.length_b   1.000
_cell.length_c   1.000
_cell.angle_alpha   90.00
_cell.angle_beta   90.00
_cell.angle_gamma   90.00
#
_symmetry.space_group_name_H-M   'P 1'
#
loop_
_entity.id
_entity.type
_entity.pdbx_description
1 polymer ?
#
loop_
_entity_poly.entity_id
_entity_poly.type
_entity_poly.pdbx_seq_one_letter_code
_entity_poly.pdbx_strand_id
1 'polypeptide(L)'
;MAARYDHIDFTPPASVRDEAAKGLAWREEFGRGGTAVGVARARDLSNGTNISPDTAKRMASYFARHEVDKQGKGWSPSQDGFPSAGRIAWALWGGDPGQAWASKLTRQIDAADEENRTMSNAVERRSLLIEENADAAVPLLAVETRSIEGEGEREYIVGYAARFGVRSLLLGDFYERIDPAAFSIVSERRGRKKKLETRALFNHDSNYPLARYPRTLSLTVDEVGLRYEFPVPDSTYGRDLANNIRDGIVLGSSFAFTVAPGGDQWAIEDGQSVRTIRSVDSLLDVGPCTYPAYGDGGLEVAQRSLEQFRQHREAAVAKRVQSAAKAAEFREYLRQHGR
;
A
#
# COMPACT_ATOMS: atom_id res chain seq x y z
N MET A 1 12.56 5.10 -11.80
CA MET A 1 11.58 5.78 -10.92
C MET A 1 11.11 4.81 -9.87
N ALA A 2 10.62 5.26 -8.71
CA ALA A 2 10.02 4.38 -7.72
C ALA A 2 8.67 3.85 -8.24
N ALA A 3 8.37 2.57 -7.99
CA ALA A 3 7.15 1.89 -8.49
C ALA A 3 5.84 2.62 -8.14
N ARG A 4 5.82 3.41 -7.07
CA ARG A 4 4.65 4.20 -6.66
C ARG A 4 4.24 5.31 -7.64
N TYR A 5 5.13 5.72 -8.54
CA TYR A 5 4.86 6.78 -9.52
C TYR A 5 4.67 6.27 -10.95
N ASP A 6 4.59 4.96 -11.17
CA ASP A 6 4.53 4.36 -12.51
C ASP A 6 3.28 4.77 -13.32
N HIS A 7 2.25 5.27 -12.65
CA HIS A 7 1.02 5.77 -13.26
C HIS A 7 1.07 7.26 -13.62
N ILE A 8 2.18 7.96 -13.36
CA ILE A 8 2.36 9.39 -13.62
C ILE A 8 3.26 9.56 -14.84
N ASP A 9 2.77 10.31 -15.84
CA ASP A 9 3.54 10.65 -17.04
C ASP A 9 4.39 11.90 -16.81
N PHE A 10 5.71 11.70 -16.71
CA PHE A 10 6.69 12.76 -16.50
C PHE A 10 7.33 13.29 -17.79
N THR A 11 6.75 12.94 -18.95
CA THR A 11 7.19 13.45 -20.25
C THR A 11 6.68 14.89 -20.45
N PRO A 12 7.54 15.86 -20.78
CA PRO A 12 7.11 17.23 -21.05
C PRO A 12 6.13 17.31 -22.25
N PRO A 13 4.90 17.85 -22.06
CA PRO A 13 3.96 18.08 -23.16
C PRO A 13 4.52 19.06 -24.19
N ALA A 14 4.08 18.96 -25.46
CA ALA A 14 4.56 19.80 -26.56
C ALA A 14 4.59 21.30 -26.22
N SER A 15 3.51 21.83 -25.62
CA SER A 15 3.42 23.23 -25.20
C SER A 15 4.48 23.67 -24.19
N VAL A 16 4.94 22.76 -23.32
CA VAL A 16 6.04 23.00 -22.37
C VAL A 16 7.37 23.04 -23.12
N ARG A 17 7.57 22.12 -24.07
CA ARG A 17 8.79 22.04 -24.89
C ARG A 17 8.96 23.28 -25.75
N ASP A 18 7.86 23.73 -26.37
CA ASP A 18 7.84 24.88 -27.26
C ASP A 18 8.18 26.18 -26.50
N GLU A 19 7.61 26.39 -25.31
CA GLU A 19 7.95 27.54 -24.47
C GLU A 19 9.39 27.48 -23.93
N ALA A 20 9.89 26.28 -23.59
CA ALA A 20 11.29 26.10 -23.16
C ALA A 20 12.28 26.42 -24.30
N ALA A 21 12.00 25.95 -25.52
CA ALA A 21 12.80 26.25 -26.70
C ALA A 21 12.81 27.75 -27.01
N LYS A 22 11.65 28.40 -26.92
CA LYS A 22 11.52 29.86 -27.06
C LYS A 22 12.30 30.62 -25.99
N GLY A 23 12.29 30.14 -24.74
CA GLY A 23 13.10 30.72 -23.66
C GLY A 23 14.60 30.63 -23.94
N LEU A 24 15.07 29.53 -24.53
CA LEU A 24 16.47 29.38 -24.94
C LEU A 24 16.83 30.37 -26.05
N ALA A 25 15.99 30.49 -27.08
CA ALA A 25 16.20 31.43 -28.19
C ALA A 25 16.27 32.88 -27.69
N TRP A 26 15.34 33.29 -26.82
CA TRP A 26 15.39 34.64 -26.24
C TRP A 26 16.62 34.88 -25.36
N ARG A 27 17.08 33.86 -24.62
CA ARG A 27 18.28 34.01 -23.81
C ARG A 27 19.52 34.21 -24.69
N GLU A 28 19.59 33.51 -25.82
CA GLU A 28 20.67 33.64 -26.80
C GLU A 28 20.64 35.04 -27.45
N GLU A 29 19.47 35.52 -27.86
CA GLU A 29 19.30 36.82 -28.50
C GLU A 29 19.59 38.01 -27.57
N PHE A 30 19.04 37.99 -26.35
CA PHE A 30 19.07 39.14 -25.44
C PHE A 30 20.14 39.07 -24.35
N GLY A 31 20.83 37.93 -24.19
CA GLY A 31 21.91 37.76 -23.21
C GLY A 31 21.49 37.87 -21.74
N ARG A 32 20.19 37.73 -21.43
CA ARG A 32 19.63 37.94 -20.08
C ARG A 32 18.58 36.89 -19.69
N GLY A 33 18.25 36.84 -18.40
CA GLY A 33 17.15 36.02 -17.85
C GLY A 33 17.51 34.58 -17.51
N GLY A 34 17.22 34.16 -16.27
CA GLY A 34 17.42 32.81 -15.75
C GLY A 34 18.86 32.47 -15.34
N THR A 35 19.04 31.44 -14.50
CA THR A 35 20.35 30.90 -14.12
C THR A 35 20.79 29.77 -15.05
N ALA A 36 22.04 29.29 -14.92
CA ALA A 36 22.50 28.10 -15.63
C ALA A 36 21.60 26.86 -15.40
N VAL A 37 21.02 26.75 -14.20
CA VAL A 37 20.03 25.71 -13.86
C VAL A 37 18.76 25.84 -14.71
N GLY A 38 18.29 27.07 -14.92
CA GLY A 38 17.15 27.34 -15.81
C GLY A 38 17.44 26.99 -17.26
N VAL A 39 18.65 27.26 -17.75
CA VAL A 39 19.08 26.87 -19.11
C VAL A 39 19.13 25.36 -19.26
N ALA A 40 19.75 24.67 -18.31
CA ALA A 40 19.82 23.21 -18.32
C ALA A 40 18.40 22.61 -18.31
N ARG A 41 17.51 23.14 -17.46
CA ARG A 41 16.11 22.72 -17.42
C ARG A 41 15.41 22.95 -18.76
N ALA A 42 15.60 24.12 -19.38
CA ALA A 42 14.99 24.42 -20.67
C ALA A 42 15.44 23.45 -21.77
N ARG A 43 16.73 23.07 -21.77
CA ARG A 43 17.27 22.06 -22.69
C ARG A 43 16.61 20.70 -22.48
N ASP A 44 16.55 20.22 -21.22
CA ASP A 44 15.87 18.96 -20.88
C ASP A 44 14.41 18.97 -21.36
N LEU A 45 13.68 20.05 -21.06
CA LEU A 45 12.28 20.20 -21.43
C LEU A 45 12.10 20.23 -22.94
N SER A 46 12.85 21.07 -23.65
CA SER A 46 12.75 21.20 -25.11
C SER A 46 13.02 19.88 -25.85
N ASN A 47 13.93 19.05 -25.32
CA ASN A 47 14.24 17.74 -25.88
C ASN A 47 13.22 16.65 -25.51
N GLY A 48 12.22 16.97 -24.68
CA GLY A 48 11.21 16.01 -24.22
C GLY A 48 11.76 14.98 -23.22
N THR A 49 12.87 15.29 -22.55
CA THR A 49 13.47 14.41 -21.53
C THR A 49 12.53 14.28 -20.33
N ASN A 50 12.25 13.04 -19.91
CA ASN A 50 11.47 12.78 -18.71
C ASN A 50 12.11 13.42 -17.48
N ILE A 51 11.31 14.10 -16.67
CA ILE A 51 11.78 14.72 -15.43
C ILE A 51 11.55 13.82 -14.22
N SER A 52 12.37 13.97 -13.17
CA SER A 52 12.13 13.26 -11.91
C SER A 52 10.98 13.89 -11.09
N PRO A 53 10.37 13.14 -10.14
CA PRO A 53 9.37 13.69 -9.22
C PRO A 53 9.88 14.93 -8.45
N ASP A 54 11.13 14.88 -7.97
CA ASP A 54 11.76 16.02 -7.30
C ASP A 54 11.91 17.23 -8.22
N THR A 55 12.18 16.97 -9.50
CA THR A 55 12.24 18.03 -10.51
C THR A 55 10.88 18.67 -10.71
N ALA A 56 9.81 17.88 -10.82
CA ALA A 56 8.45 18.41 -10.91
C ALA A 56 8.09 19.29 -9.70
N LYS A 57 8.40 18.83 -8.47
CA LYS A 57 8.21 19.61 -7.24
C LYS A 57 9.04 20.91 -7.23
N ARG A 58 10.28 20.87 -7.72
CA ARG A 58 11.13 22.06 -7.89
C ARG A 58 10.56 23.05 -8.92
N MET A 59 10.05 22.55 -10.05
CA MET A 59 9.40 23.39 -11.07
C MET A 59 8.17 24.10 -10.49
N ALA A 60 7.27 23.36 -9.83
CA ALA A 60 6.09 23.94 -9.18
C ALA A 60 6.47 25.02 -8.16
N SER A 61 7.49 24.74 -7.34
CA SER A 61 8.02 25.69 -6.36
C SER A 61 8.65 26.93 -7.00
N TYR A 62 9.33 26.79 -8.14
CA TYR A 62 9.85 27.91 -8.90
C TYR A 62 8.72 28.82 -9.37
N PHE A 63 7.70 28.28 -10.04
CA PHE A 63 6.59 29.06 -10.56
C PHE A 63 5.80 29.76 -9.47
N ALA A 64 5.54 29.09 -8.33
CA ALA A 64 4.85 29.71 -7.19
C ALA A 64 5.59 30.94 -6.64
N ARG A 65 6.94 30.93 -6.64
CA ARG A 65 7.74 32.07 -6.17
C ARG A 65 7.85 33.20 -7.19
N HIS A 66 7.79 32.89 -8.48
CA HIS A 66 8.04 33.84 -9.56
C HIS A 66 6.75 34.26 -10.28
N GLU A 67 5.58 33.92 -9.75
CA GLU A 67 4.30 34.34 -10.31
C GLU A 67 4.12 35.87 -10.27
N VAL A 68 4.70 36.53 -9.26
CA VAL A 68 4.73 37.99 -9.17
C VAL A 68 5.50 38.65 -10.32
N ASP A 69 6.46 37.95 -10.93
CA ASP A 69 7.25 38.48 -12.06
C ASP A 69 6.38 38.76 -13.29
N LYS A 70 5.20 38.14 -13.38
CA LYS A 70 4.20 38.38 -14.43
C LYS A 70 3.72 39.83 -14.50
N GLN A 71 3.86 40.57 -13.40
CA GLN A 71 3.43 41.95 -13.26
C GLN A 71 4.52 42.95 -13.66
N GLY A 72 5.75 42.48 -13.94
CA GLY A 72 6.88 43.32 -14.33
C GLY A 72 6.73 43.92 -15.73
N LYS A 73 7.41 45.05 -15.97
CA LYS A 73 7.51 45.66 -17.30
C LYS A 73 8.24 44.72 -18.29
N GLY A 74 7.81 44.73 -19.55
CA GLY A 74 8.37 43.88 -20.60
C GLY A 74 7.93 42.41 -20.51
N TRP A 75 6.86 42.10 -19.78
CA TRP A 75 6.33 40.74 -19.67
C TRP A 75 5.51 40.32 -20.89
N SER A 76 4.72 41.25 -21.43
CA SER A 76 3.82 41.02 -22.57
C SER A 76 4.39 41.61 -23.86
N PRO A 77 4.10 41.02 -25.04
CA PRO A 77 4.66 41.50 -26.32
C PRO A 77 4.37 42.96 -26.67
N SER A 78 3.29 43.53 -26.13
CA SER A 78 2.91 44.94 -26.32
C SER A 78 3.65 45.93 -25.43
N GLN A 79 4.46 45.45 -24.49
CA GLN A 79 5.18 46.28 -23.54
C GLN A 79 6.60 46.57 -24.04
N ASP A 80 7.06 47.80 -23.80
CA ASP A 80 8.44 48.18 -24.07
C ASP A 80 9.43 47.30 -23.28
N GLY A 81 10.54 46.96 -23.92
CA GLY A 81 11.57 46.09 -23.36
C GLY A 81 11.22 44.59 -23.29
N PHE A 82 10.17 44.13 -23.98
CA PHE A 82 9.85 42.70 -24.12
C PHE A 82 10.92 41.95 -24.96
N PRO A 83 11.29 40.71 -24.58
CA PRO A 83 10.93 39.99 -23.36
C PRO A 83 11.84 40.37 -22.18
N SER A 84 11.25 40.64 -21.01
CA SER A 84 12.00 40.96 -19.79
C SER A 84 12.83 39.77 -19.29
N ALA A 85 13.82 40.02 -18.43
CA ALA A 85 14.62 38.95 -17.83
C ALA A 85 13.78 37.92 -17.05
N GLY A 86 12.71 38.38 -16.38
CA GLY A 86 11.72 37.53 -15.71
C GLY A 86 10.91 36.68 -16.69
N ARG A 87 10.45 37.26 -17.82
CA ARG A 87 9.72 36.51 -18.84
C ARG A 87 10.57 35.44 -19.53
N ILE A 88 11.85 35.74 -19.80
CA ILE A 88 12.81 34.78 -20.34
C ILE A 88 13.05 33.66 -19.31
N ALA A 89 13.29 33.99 -18.04
CA ALA A 89 13.44 33.01 -16.98
C ALA A 89 12.20 32.10 -16.88
N TRP A 90 11.00 32.67 -16.91
CA TRP A 90 9.74 31.92 -16.92
C TRP A 90 9.61 30.98 -18.12
N ALA A 91 9.98 31.44 -19.31
CA ALA A 91 9.99 30.62 -20.53
C ALA A 91 10.96 29.44 -20.41
N LEU A 92 12.16 29.63 -19.85
CA LEU A 92 13.15 28.56 -19.65
C LEU A 92 12.62 27.41 -18.78
N TRP A 93 11.66 27.67 -17.90
CA TRP A 93 11.00 26.64 -17.10
C TRP A 93 9.76 26.02 -17.77
N GLY A 94 9.45 26.43 -19.01
CA GLY A 94 8.33 25.92 -19.81
C GLY A 94 7.09 26.81 -19.82
N GLY A 95 7.18 28.03 -19.29
CA GLY A 95 6.10 29.01 -19.35
C GLY A 95 4.85 28.61 -18.53
N ASP A 96 3.72 29.24 -18.85
CA ASP A 96 2.42 28.90 -18.25
C ASP A 96 2.00 27.43 -18.46
N PRO A 97 2.27 26.81 -19.64
CA PRO A 97 2.10 25.37 -19.81
C PRO A 97 2.93 24.56 -18.81
N GLY A 98 4.18 24.97 -18.58
CA GLY A 98 5.08 24.37 -17.60
C GLY A 98 4.57 24.51 -16.16
N GLN A 99 4.01 25.67 -15.81
CA GLN A 99 3.38 25.90 -14.50
C GLN A 99 2.22 24.94 -14.29
N ALA A 100 1.26 24.89 -15.22
CA ALA A 100 0.09 24.02 -15.12
C ALA A 100 0.48 22.53 -15.06
N TRP A 101 1.44 22.12 -15.88
CA TRP A 101 1.95 20.75 -15.91
C TRP A 101 2.67 20.38 -14.61
N ALA A 102 3.59 21.21 -14.10
CA ALA A 102 4.30 20.95 -12.86
C ALA A 102 3.37 20.90 -11.64
N SER A 103 2.36 21.77 -11.57
CA SER A 103 1.32 21.73 -10.53
C SER A 103 0.43 20.48 -10.63
N LYS A 104 0.12 20.00 -11.84
CA LYS A 104 -0.58 18.72 -12.04
C LYS A 104 0.27 17.55 -11.53
N LEU A 105 1.54 17.47 -11.94
CA LEU A 105 2.45 16.41 -11.50
C LEU A 105 2.62 16.40 -9.99
N THR A 106 2.81 17.56 -9.37
CA THR A 106 2.96 17.66 -7.90
C THR A 106 1.74 17.10 -7.18
N ARG A 107 0.52 17.46 -7.61
CA ARG A 107 -0.72 16.89 -7.04
C ARG A 107 -0.81 15.38 -7.21
N GLN A 108 -0.39 14.83 -8.35
CA GLN A 108 -0.39 13.38 -8.58
C GLN A 108 0.65 12.69 -7.69
N ILE A 109 1.85 13.26 -7.53
CA ILE A 109 2.88 12.74 -6.63
C ILE A 109 2.38 12.74 -5.19
N ASP A 110 1.81 13.85 -4.73
CA ASP A 110 1.34 13.97 -3.35
C ASP A 110 0.17 13.02 -3.07
N ALA A 111 -0.73 12.83 -4.03
CA ALA A 111 -1.80 11.83 -3.93
C ALA A 111 -1.23 10.39 -3.86
N ALA A 112 -0.23 10.07 -4.68
CA ALA A 112 0.43 8.76 -4.66
C ALA A 112 1.22 8.53 -3.35
N ASP A 113 1.88 9.56 -2.82
CA ASP A 113 2.58 9.51 -1.53
C ASP A 113 1.59 9.30 -0.38
N GLU A 114 0.45 10.00 -0.40
CA GLU A 114 -0.63 9.84 0.58
C GLU A 114 -1.26 8.46 0.53
N GLU A 115 -1.57 7.95 -0.66
CA GLU A 115 -2.10 6.61 -0.86
C GLU A 115 -1.10 5.56 -0.35
N ASN A 116 0.18 5.68 -0.69
CA ASN A 116 1.22 4.77 -0.25
C ASN A 116 1.41 4.79 1.28
N ARG A 117 1.34 5.98 1.90
CA ARG A 117 1.40 6.13 3.36
C ARG A 117 0.17 5.51 4.03
N THR A 118 -1.02 5.78 3.51
CA THR A 118 -2.29 5.24 4.02
C THR A 118 -2.29 3.72 3.95
N MET A 119 -1.88 3.16 2.80
CA MET A 119 -1.73 1.72 2.63
C MET A 119 -0.73 1.15 3.62
N SER A 120 0.47 1.73 3.73
CA SER A 120 1.51 1.26 4.66
C SER A 120 1.03 1.23 6.11
N ASN A 121 0.23 2.22 6.53
CA ASN A 121 -0.33 2.30 7.87
C ASN A 121 -1.53 1.39 8.12
N ALA A 122 -2.08 0.78 7.06
CA ALA A 122 -3.19 -0.18 7.12
C ALA A 122 -2.75 -1.64 6.94
N VAL A 123 -1.51 -1.87 6.52
CA VAL A 123 -1.00 -3.23 6.30
C VAL A 123 -0.80 -3.94 7.64
N GLU A 124 -1.47 -5.07 7.76
CA GLU A 124 -1.28 -6.06 8.80
C GLU A 124 -0.50 -7.24 8.24
N ARG A 125 0.35 -7.86 9.05
CA ARG A 125 0.96 -9.16 8.72
C ARG A 125 0.61 -10.19 9.77
N ARG A 126 0.39 -11.41 9.31
CA ARG A 126 0.19 -12.57 10.17
C ARG A 126 1.03 -13.72 9.66
N SER A 127 1.44 -14.55 10.59
CA SER A 127 2.19 -15.76 10.32
C SER A 127 1.51 -16.92 11.03
N LEU A 128 1.54 -18.08 10.39
CA LEU A 128 1.14 -19.33 10.98
C LEU A 128 2.39 -20.03 11.48
N LEU A 129 2.40 -20.35 12.76
CA LEU A 129 3.35 -21.30 13.31
C LEU A 129 2.88 -22.72 13.00
N ILE A 130 3.84 -23.54 12.55
CA ILE A 130 3.71 -24.99 12.67
C ILE A 130 4.02 -25.32 14.13
N GLU A 131 3.01 -25.72 14.90
CA GLU A 131 3.30 -26.41 16.14
C GLU A 131 3.88 -27.78 15.77
N GLU A 132 5.12 -28.07 16.18
CA GLU A 132 5.84 -29.32 15.90
C GLU A 132 5.08 -30.59 16.34
N ASN A 133 4.01 -30.45 17.14
CA ASN A 133 3.20 -31.53 17.70
C ASN A 133 1.74 -31.56 17.22
N ALA A 134 1.36 -30.81 16.19
CA ALA A 134 0.02 -30.96 15.63
C ALA A 134 -0.04 -32.15 14.68
N ASP A 135 -0.87 -33.15 14.99
CA ASP A 135 -1.40 -34.20 14.09
C ASP A 135 -2.18 -33.61 12.89
N ALA A 136 -1.62 -32.58 12.24
CA ALA A 136 -2.21 -31.98 11.07
C ALA A 136 -1.92 -32.91 9.88
N ALA A 137 -2.97 -33.62 9.43
CA ALA A 137 -2.93 -34.44 8.23
C ALA A 137 -2.54 -33.68 6.94
N VAL A 138 -2.36 -32.35 7.01
CA VAL A 138 -1.99 -31.47 5.90
C VAL A 138 -0.84 -30.56 6.34
N PRO A 139 0.34 -30.63 5.69
CA PRO A 139 1.47 -29.75 6.01
C PRO A 139 1.16 -28.29 5.68
N LEU A 140 1.51 -27.35 6.58
CA LEU A 140 1.26 -25.91 6.39
C LEU A 140 2.25 -25.25 5.41
N LEU A 141 3.37 -25.91 5.15
CA LEU A 141 4.35 -25.57 4.13
C LEU A 141 5.09 -26.83 3.70
N ALA A 142 5.16 -27.09 2.40
CA ALA A 142 5.84 -28.26 1.84
C ALA A 142 6.35 -28.00 0.43
N VAL A 143 7.28 -28.86 0.00
CA VAL A 143 7.63 -29.03 -1.41
C VAL A 143 6.96 -30.30 -1.93
N GLU A 144 6.15 -30.16 -2.96
CA GLU A 144 5.46 -31.27 -3.62
C GLU A 144 6.05 -31.51 -5.01
N THR A 145 6.31 -32.78 -5.36
CA THR A 145 6.66 -33.18 -6.73
C THR A 145 5.41 -33.66 -7.45
N ARG A 146 5.16 -33.13 -8.66
CA ARG A 146 4.01 -33.50 -9.49
C ARG A 146 4.49 -33.91 -10.87
N SER A 147 3.97 -35.03 -11.38
CA SER A 147 4.19 -35.44 -12.77
C SER A 147 3.28 -34.63 -13.70
N ILE A 148 3.85 -33.96 -14.68
CA ILE A 148 3.13 -33.20 -15.70
C ILE A 148 3.26 -33.96 -17.03
N GLU A 149 2.12 -34.29 -17.62
CA GLU A 149 2.07 -35.01 -18.90
C GLU A 149 2.83 -34.21 -19.97
N GLY A 150 3.84 -34.84 -20.58
CA GLY A 150 4.69 -34.22 -21.60
C GLY A 150 5.80 -33.28 -21.10
N GLU A 151 5.87 -32.96 -19.81
CA GLU A 151 6.88 -32.05 -19.23
C GLU A 151 7.74 -32.69 -18.12
N GLY A 152 7.45 -33.92 -17.71
CA GLY A 152 8.21 -34.64 -16.68
C GLY A 152 7.78 -34.27 -15.26
N GLU A 153 8.66 -34.49 -14.28
CA GLU A 153 8.40 -34.10 -12.89
C GLU A 153 8.70 -32.62 -12.67
N ARG A 154 7.80 -31.95 -11.94
CA ARG A 154 7.97 -30.55 -11.55
C ARG A 154 7.65 -30.36 -10.08
N GLU A 155 8.47 -29.57 -9.43
CA GLU A 155 8.31 -29.27 -8.01
C GLU A 155 7.52 -27.97 -7.78
N TYR A 156 6.74 -27.97 -6.71
CA TYR A 156 5.90 -26.88 -6.28
C TYR A 156 6.14 -26.58 -4.80
N ILE A 157 6.21 -25.30 -4.45
CA ILE A 157 6.07 -24.89 -3.06
C ILE A 157 4.58 -24.67 -2.80
N VAL A 158 4.08 -25.33 -1.76
CA VAL A 158 2.68 -25.31 -1.35
C VAL A 158 2.61 -24.92 0.12
N GLY A 159 1.71 -24.01 0.47
CA GLY A 159 1.47 -23.67 1.86
C GLY A 159 0.11 -23.07 2.13
N TYR A 160 -0.23 -22.96 3.40
CA TYR A 160 -1.37 -22.20 3.88
C TYR A 160 -0.90 -20.88 4.44
N ALA A 161 -1.34 -19.77 3.85
CA ALA A 161 -1.09 -18.43 4.35
C ALA A 161 -1.88 -18.15 5.64
N ALA A 162 -3.11 -18.64 5.70
CA ALA A 162 -4.04 -18.46 6.81
C ALA A 162 -4.86 -19.74 7.04
N ARG A 163 -5.21 -20.04 8.30
CA ARG A 163 -6.15 -21.11 8.67
C ARG A 163 -7.42 -20.50 9.23
N PHE A 164 -8.55 -21.17 9.00
CA PHE A 164 -9.85 -20.69 9.48
C PHE A 164 -10.24 -21.25 10.85
N GLY A 165 -11.00 -20.46 11.60
CA GLY A 165 -11.65 -20.89 12.84
C GLY A 165 -10.72 -21.14 14.04
N VAL A 166 -9.40 -21.12 13.85
CA VAL A 166 -8.41 -21.31 14.93
C VAL A 166 -7.99 -19.98 15.53
N ARG A 167 -7.74 -19.96 16.86
CA ARG A 167 -7.11 -18.81 17.52
C ARG A 167 -5.64 -18.75 17.12
N SER A 168 -5.15 -17.54 16.85
CA SER A 168 -3.73 -17.24 16.68
C SER A 168 -2.97 -17.49 17.99
N LEU A 169 -1.65 -17.29 17.98
CA LEU A 169 -0.95 -16.97 19.21
C LEU A 169 -1.49 -15.68 19.84
N LEU A 170 -1.15 -15.45 21.11
CA LEU A 170 -1.42 -14.17 21.76
C LEU A 170 -0.66 -13.05 21.05
N LEU A 171 -1.40 -12.12 20.46
CA LEU A 171 -0.88 -10.97 19.71
C LEU A 171 -0.88 -9.75 20.62
N GLY A 172 0.17 -9.63 21.45
CA GLY A 172 0.19 -8.63 22.53
C GLY A 172 -0.80 -9.00 23.64
N ASP A 173 -2.03 -8.49 23.56
CA ASP A 173 -3.07 -8.63 24.58
C ASP A 173 -4.42 -9.12 24.03
N PHE A 174 -4.42 -9.65 22.80
CA PHE A 174 -5.60 -10.24 22.17
C PHE A 174 -5.25 -11.47 21.31
N TYR A 175 -6.27 -12.28 21.03
CA TYR A 175 -6.19 -13.36 20.04
C TYR A 175 -6.91 -12.95 18.76
N GLU A 176 -6.50 -13.52 17.64
CA GLU A 176 -7.18 -13.34 16.36
C GLU A 176 -7.67 -14.69 15.83
N ARG A 177 -8.77 -14.68 15.08
CA ARG A 177 -9.21 -15.79 14.24
C ARG A 177 -9.65 -15.26 12.89
N ILE A 178 -9.59 -16.11 11.87
CA ILE A 178 -9.98 -15.77 10.52
C ILE A 178 -11.25 -16.53 10.16
N ASP A 179 -12.25 -15.79 9.71
CA ASP A 179 -13.51 -16.33 9.20
C ASP A 179 -13.28 -16.98 7.82
N PRO A 180 -13.88 -18.15 7.51
CA PRO A 180 -13.79 -18.75 6.18
C PRO A 180 -14.18 -17.83 5.03
N ALA A 181 -15.09 -16.87 5.27
CA ALA A 181 -15.50 -15.89 4.27
C ALA A 181 -14.50 -14.75 4.07
N ALA A 182 -13.46 -14.62 4.91
CA ALA A 182 -12.55 -13.47 4.92
C ALA A 182 -11.81 -13.24 3.61
N PHE A 183 -11.56 -14.30 2.84
CA PHE A 183 -10.85 -14.24 1.56
C PHE A 183 -11.76 -14.37 0.33
N SER A 184 -13.01 -13.92 0.42
CA SER A 184 -13.90 -13.83 -0.76
C SER A 184 -13.25 -13.11 -1.95
N ILE A 185 -12.29 -12.21 -1.68
CA ILE A 185 -11.47 -11.52 -2.68
C ILE A 185 -10.69 -12.43 -3.65
N VAL A 186 -10.42 -13.69 -3.29
CA VAL A 186 -9.73 -14.67 -4.13
C VAL A 186 -10.67 -15.28 -5.17
N SER A 187 -11.94 -15.48 -4.80
CA SER A 187 -12.99 -16.03 -5.67
C SER A 187 -13.74 -14.93 -6.45
N GLU A 188 -13.96 -13.75 -5.88
CA GLU A 188 -14.69 -12.63 -6.46
C GLU A 188 -13.83 -11.75 -7.38
N ARG A 189 -13.36 -12.34 -8.49
CA ARG A 189 -12.47 -11.65 -9.44
C ARG A 189 -13.16 -10.56 -10.27
N ARG A 190 -14.47 -10.63 -10.48
CA ARG A 190 -15.24 -9.71 -11.35
C ARG A 190 -15.77 -8.53 -10.54
N GLY A 191 -15.70 -7.32 -11.12
CA GLY A 191 -16.29 -6.11 -10.52
C GLY A 191 -15.39 -5.35 -9.53
N ARG A 192 -14.18 -5.85 -9.22
CA ARG A 192 -13.24 -5.11 -8.36
C ARG A 192 -12.60 -3.94 -9.12
N LYS A 193 -12.52 -2.78 -8.46
CA LYS A 193 -11.85 -1.58 -9.00
C LYS A 193 -10.35 -1.80 -9.23
N LYS A 194 -9.70 -2.57 -8.34
CA LYS A 194 -8.29 -2.97 -8.45
C LYS A 194 -8.22 -4.48 -8.62
N LYS A 195 -7.40 -4.94 -9.57
CA LYS A 195 -7.11 -6.36 -9.75
C LYS A 195 -6.34 -6.88 -8.55
N LEU A 196 -6.62 -8.12 -8.14
CA LEU A 196 -5.80 -8.79 -7.14
C LEU A 196 -4.46 -9.16 -7.76
N GLU A 197 -3.39 -8.57 -7.25
CA GLU A 197 -2.02 -8.80 -7.70
C GLU A 197 -1.16 -9.28 -6.54
N THR A 198 -1.55 -10.34 -5.84
CA THR A 198 -0.76 -10.87 -4.73
C THR A 198 0.60 -11.38 -5.21
N ARG A 199 1.68 -11.04 -4.49
CA ARG A 199 3.03 -11.59 -4.73
C ARG A 199 3.28 -12.76 -3.77
N ALA A 200 3.99 -13.79 -4.23
CA ALA A 200 4.63 -14.72 -3.31
C ALA A 200 6.03 -14.19 -3.01
N LEU A 201 6.33 -13.90 -1.74
CA LEU A 201 7.61 -13.36 -1.31
C LEU A 201 8.21 -14.25 -0.21
N PHE A 202 9.53 -14.38 -0.17
CA PHE A 202 10.20 -14.91 1.00
C PHE A 202 10.33 -13.81 2.06
N ASN A 203 9.90 -14.07 3.30
CA ASN A 203 9.99 -13.12 4.44
C ASN A 203 9.40 -11.71 4.17
N HIS A 204 8.39 -11.59 3.31
CA HIS A 204 7.81 -10.31 2.87
C HIS A 204 8.79 -9.33 2.23
N ASP A 205 9.96 -9.79 1.79
CA ASP A 205 10.98 -8.94 1.20
C ASP A 205 10.83 -8.93 -0.32
N SER A 206 10.58 -7.74 -0.87
CA SER A 206 10.40 -7.52 -2.31
C SER A 206 11.68 -7.76 -3.12
N ASN A 207 12.83 -7.92 -2.47
CA ASN A 207 14.07 -8.36 -3.10
C ASN A 207 14.10 -9.87 -3.39
N TYR A 208 13.18 -10.66 -2.81
CA TYR A 208 13.08 -12.11 -3.01
C TYR A 208 11.70 -12.55 -3.56
N PRO A 209 11.33 -12.11 -4.80
CA PRO A 209 10.01 -12.38 -5.37
C PRO A 209 9.88 -13.76 -6.03
N LEU A 210 9.10 -14.66 -5.43
CA LEU A 210 8.97 -16.06 -5.87
C LEU A 210 7.93 -16.27 -6.98
N ALA A 211 6.77 -15.63 -6.89
CA ALA A 211 5.67 -15.80 -7.85
C ALA A 211 4.68 -14.62 -7.83
N ARG A 212 3.78 -14.55 -8.80
CA ARG A 212 2.74 -13.51 -8.89
C ARG A 212 1.39 -14.09 -9.32
N TYR A 213 0.35 -13.71 -8.58
CA TYR A 213 -1.03 -14.08 -8.91
C TYR A 213 -1.59 -13.16 -10.01
N PRO A 214 -2.41 -13.68 -10.95
CA PRO A 214 -2.85 -15.07 -11.10
C PRO A 214 -1.98 -15.88 -12.08
N ARG A 215 -0.74 -15.45 -12.37
CA ARG A 215 0.07 -16.03 -13.46
C ARG A 215 0.90 -17.23 -13.00
N THR A 216 1.81 -17.02 -12.05
CA THR A 216 2.71 -18.06 -11.54
C THR A 216 2.38 -18.48 -10.12
N LEU A 217 1.53 -17.72 -9.43
CA LEU A 217 0.97 -18.05 -8.13
C LEU A 217 -0.50 -18.43 -8.30
N SER A 218 -0.89 -19.56 -7.73
CA SER A 218 -2.29 -19.95 -7.53
C SER A 218 -2.67 -19.70 -6.07
N LEU A 219 -3.84 -19.12 -5.88
CA LEU A 219 -4.48 -18.93 -4.57
C LEU A 219 -5.83 -19.64 -4.59
N THR A 220 -6.08 -20.43 -3.56
CA THR A 220 -7.33 -21.19 -3.39
C THR A 220 -7.81 -21.04 -1.96
N VAL A 221 -9.12 -20.91 -1.78
CA VAL A 221 -9.75 -20.96 -0.45
C VAL A 221 -10.43 -22.32 -0.34
N ASP A 222 -10.11 -23.07 0.70
CA ASP A 222 -10.68 -24.38 1.01
C ASP A 222 -11.15 -24.44 2.47
N GLU A 223 -11.53 -25.64 2.95
CA GLU A 223 -12.03 -25.83 4.32
C GLU A 223 -10.96 -25.60 5.40
N VAL A 224 -9.67 -25.71 5.05
CA VAL A 224 -8.55 -25.48 5.96
C VAL A 224 -8.23 -24.00 6.06
N GLY A 225 -8.20 -23.30 4.92
CA GLY A 225 -7.67 -21.94 4.89
C GLY A 225 -7.46 -21.31 3.51
N LEU A 226 -6.63 -20.27 3.50
CA LEU A 226 -6.09 -19.67 2.28
C LEU A 226 -4.84 -20.43 1.86
N ARG A 227 -4.97 -21.30 0.87
CA ARG A 227 -3.88 -22.05 0.27
C ARG A 227 -3.21 -21.25 -0.85
N TYR A 228 -1.88 -21.30 -0.90
CA TYR A 228 -1.09 -20.79 -2.00
C TYR A 228 -0.19 -21.88 -2.57
N GLU A 229 0.05 -21.82 -3.88
CA GLU A 229 1.03 -22.68 -4.54
C GLU A 229 1.68 -22.01 -5.73
N PHE A 230 2.93 -22.35 -5.99
CA PHE A 230 3.67 -21.92 -7.17
C PHE A 230 4.78 -22.92 -7.50
N PRO A 231 5.17 -23.06 -8.78
CA PRO A 231 6.30 -23.91 -9.14
C PRO A 231 7.58 -23.35 -8.52
N VAL A 232 8.49 -24.23 -8.07
CA VAL A 232 9.81 -23.83 -7.59
C VAL A 232 10.49 -22.99 -8.68
N PRO A 233 10.83 -21.72 -8.42
CA PRO A 233 11.51 -20.89 -9.42
C PRO A 233 12.90 -21.46 -9.74
N ASP A 234 13.29 -21.46 -11.01
CA ASP A 234 14.61 -21.90 -11.46
C ASP A 234 15.73 -20.87 -11.18
N SER A 235 15.53 -20.06 -10.14
CA SER A 235 16.55 -19.18 -9.58
C SER A 235 17.32 -19.92 -8.48
N THR A 236 18.55 -19.47 -8.20
CA THR A 236 19.35 -20.03 -7.09
C THR A 236 18.59 -19.95 -5.77
N TYR A 237 18.08 -18.77 -5.41
CA TYR A 237 17.33 -18.60 -4.16
C TYR A 237 16.00 -19.38 -4.14
N GLY A 238 15.37 -19.64 -5.29
CA GLY A 238 14.15 -20.45 -5.37
C GLY A 238 14.41 -21.91 -5.06
N ARG A 239 15.48 -22.48 -5.64
CA ARG A 239 15.94 -23.85 -5.35
C ARG A 239 16.45 -23.98 -3.91
N ASP A 240 17.22 -23.00 -3.44
CA ASP A 240 17.73 -22.99 -2.06
C ASP A 240 16.57 -22.90 -1.05
N LEU A 241 15.54 -22.08 -1.33
CA LEU A 241 14.34 -22.02 -0.51
C LEU A 241 13.63 -23.38 -0.45
N ALA A 242 13.48 -24.07 -1.58
CA ALA A 242 12.88 -25.41 -1.60
C ALA A 242 13.68 -26.39 -0.73
N ASN A 243 15.02 -26.37 -0.80
CA ASN A 243 15.88 -27.17 0.08
C ASN A 243 15.68 -26.81 1.57
N ASN A 244 15.69 -25.51 1.89
CA ASN A 244 15.47 -25.03 3.25
C ASN A 244 14.09 -25.44 3.81
N ILE A 245 13.07 -25.53 2.96
CA ILE A 245 11.74 -26.03 3.35
C ILE A 245 11.81 -27.54 3.64
N ARG A 246 12.45 -28.33 2.77
CA ARG A 246 12.60 -29.78 2.99
C ARG A 246 13.38 -30.09 4.27
N ASP A 247 14.40 -29.30 4.56
CA ASP A 247 15.25 -29.46 5.75
C ASP A 247 14.62 -28.87 7.02
N GLY A 248 13.43 -28.27 6.94
CA GLY A 248 12.73 -27.66 8.07
C GLY A 248 13.37 -26.35 8.58
N ILE A 249 14.34 -25.79 7.86
CA ILE A 249 14.96 -24.48 8.16
C ILE A 249 13.94 -23.35 7.93
N VAL A 250 13.11 -23.48 6.90
CA VAL A 250 11.97 -22.58 6.62
C VAL A 250 10.68 -23.36 6.80
N LEU A 251 9.98 -23.10 7.90
CA LEU A 251 8.78 -23.84 8.31
C LEU A 251 7.52 -22.97 8.40
N GLY A 252 7.64 -21.64 8.34
CA GLY A 252 6.50 -20.74 8.49
C GLY A 252 5.86 -20.35 7.17
N SER A 253 4.57 -20.01 7.22
CA SER A 253 3.91 -19.24 6.17
C SER A 253 3.37 -17.94 6.75
N SER A 254 3.40 -16.88 5.96
CA SER A 254 2.87 -15.57 6.34
C SER A 254 2.15 -14.88 5.19
N PHE A 255 1.40 -13.84 5.52
CA PHE A 255 0.70 -13.01 4.56
C PHE A 255 0.54 -11.58 5.06
N ALA A 256 0.58 -10.65 4.11
CA ALA A 256 0.35 -9.23 4.35
C ALA A 256 -0.99 -8.80 3.72
N PHE A 257 -1.81 -8.12 4.49
CA PHE A 257 -3.17 -7.78 4.09
C PHE A 257 -3.68 -6.48 4.72
N THR A 258 -4.79 -5.98 4.21
CA THR A 258 -5.59 -4.92 4.85
C THR A 258 -6.99 -5.44 5.15
N VAL A 259 -7.62 -4.92 6.20
CA VAL A 259 -9.00 -5.27 6.57
C VAL A 259 -9.97 -4.28 5.94
N ALA A 260 -11.07 -4.78 5.38
CA ALA A 260 -12.12 -3.92 4.83
C ALA A 260 -12.78 -3.07 5.93
N PRO A 261 -13.36 -1.91 5.62
CA PRO A 261 -14.17 -1.17 6.58
C PRO A 261 -15.29 -2.05 7.16
N GLY A 262 -15.32 -2.23 8.49
CA GLY A 262 -16.25 -3.16 9.16
C GLY A 262 -15.96 -4.66 8.89
N GLY A 263 -14.78 -4.95 8.34
CA GLY A 263 -14.31 -6.29 7.99
C GLY A 263 -13.70 -7.07 9.16
N ASP A 264 -13.72 -6.54 10.38
CA ASP A 264 -13.39 -7.23 11.60
C ASP A 264 -14.49 -7.10 12.66
N GLN A 265 -14.49 -8.03 13.61
CA GLN A 265 -15.34 -7.95 14.80
C GLN A 265 -14.53 -8.30 16.05
N TRP A 266 -14.70 -7.50 17.10
CA TRP A 266 -14.16 -7.78 18.42
C TRP A 266 -15.20 -8.40 19.36
N ALA A 267 -14.74 -9.32 20.19
CA ALA A 267 -15.48 -9.94 21.28
C ALA A 267 -14.58 -10.14 22.51
N ILE A 268 -15.19 -10.37 23.66
CA ILE A 268 -14.50 -10.91 24.84
C ILE A 268 -14.92 -12.36 24.98
N GLU A 269 -13.94 -13.26 24.98
CA GLU A 269 -14.12 -14.69 25.20
C GLU A 269 -13.19 -15.09 26.33
N ASP A 270 -13.74 -15.71 27.38
CA ASP A 270 -12.95 -16.15 28.55
C ASP A 270 -12.10 -15.04 29.19
N GLY A 271 -12.61 -13.80 29.17
CA GLY A 271 -11.90 -12.63 29.70
C GLY A 271 -10.82 -12.07 28.77
N GLN A 272 -10.59 -12.67 27.60
CA GLN A 272 -9.59 -12.26 26.63
C GLN A 272 -10.24 -11.55 25.44
N SER A 273 -9.55 -10.54 24.89
CA SER A 273 -10.02 -9.89 23.66
C SER A 273 -9.75 -10.80 22.47
N VAL A 274 -10.78 -11.03 21.64
CA VAL A 274 -10.68 -11.86 20.45
C VAL A 274 -11.17 -11.06 19.24
N ARG A 275 -10.30 -10.89 18.25
CA ARG A 275 -10.62 -10.28 16.95
C ARG A 275 -10.95 -11.37 15.93
N THR A 276 -12.05 -11.21 15.20
CA THR A 276 -12.42 -12.07 14.08
C THR A 276 -12.27 -11.27 12.80
N ILE A 277 -11.34 -11.66 11.92
CA ILE A 277 -11.23 -11.09 10.58
C ILE A 277 -12.29 -11.73 9.68
N ARG A 278 -13.18 -10.91 9.13
CA ARG A 278 -14.34 -11.31 8.32
C ARG A 278 -14.26 -10.91 6.87
N SER A 279 -13.48 -9.89 6.55
CA SER A 279 -13.35 -9.39 5.18
C SER A 279 -11.98 -8.73 5.01
N VAL A 280 -11.14 -9.36 4.19
CA VAL A 280 -9.87 -8.79 3.74
C VAL A 280 -10.16 -7.88 2.56
N ASP A 281 -9.69 -6.64 2.62
CA ASP A 281 -9.80 -5.70 1.50
C ASP A 281 -8.71 -5.98 0.46
N SER A 282 -7.46 -6.06 0.88
CA SER A 282 -6.32 -6.32 -0.01
C SER A 282 -5.44 -7.43 0.54
N LEU A 283 -5.08 -8.40 -0.29
CA LEU A 283 -4.05 -9.41 0.00
C LEU A 283 -2.81 -9.07 -0.83
N LEU A 284 -1.82 -8.46 -0.17
CA LEU A 284 -0.65 -7.86 -0.81
C LEU A 284 0.37 -8.91 -1.19
N ASP A 285 0.71 -9.78 -0.23
CA ASP A 285 1.62 -10.88 -0.43
C ASP A 285 1.28 -12.08 0.47
N VAL A 286 1.82 -13.23 0.10
CA VAL A 286 1.84 -14.48 0.86
C VAL A 286 3.24 -15.08 0.73
N GLY A 287 3.61 -16.03 1.57
CA GLY A 287 4.73 -16.91 1.25
C GLY A 287 5.45 -17.51 2.45
N PRO A 288 6.54 -18.24 2.18
CA PRO A 288 7.36 -18.86 3.20
C PRO A 288 8.07 -17.81 4.07
N CYS A 289 8.16 -18.09 5.37
CA CYS A 289 8.91 -17.26 6.31
C CYS A 289 9.74 -18.10 7.29
N THR A 290 10.90 -17.57 7.67
CA THR A 290 11.83 -18.24 8.57
C THR A 290 11.34 -18.20 10.02
N TYR A 291 10.82 -17.04 10.44
CA TYR A 291 10.38 -16.79 11.82
C TYR A 291 8.89 -16.45 11.88
N PRO A 292 8.01 -17.46 11.77
CA PRO A 292 6.62 -17.28 12.13
C PRO A 292 6.52 -16.79 13.60
N ALA A 293 5.65 -15.81 13.85
CA ALA A 293 5.35 -15.13 15.12
C ALA A 293 6.30 -14.05 15.67
N TYR A 294 7.51 -13.84 15.14
CA TYR A 294 8.47 -12.86 15.70
C TYR A 294 8.63 -11.55 14.91
N GLY A 295 7.65 -11.17 14.08
CA GLY A 295 7.69 -9.92 13.32
C GLY A 295 6.66 -8.92 13.82
N ASP A 296 7.09 -7.86 14.51
CA ASP A 296 6.28 -6.69 14.93
C ASP A 296 5.52 -6.00 13.78
N GLY A 297 5.86 -6.31 12.53
CA GLY A 297 5.36 -5.62 11.35
C GLY A 297 3.87 -5.83 11.10
N GLY A 298 3.02 -5.00 11.70
CA GLY A 298 1.58 -4.96 11.45
C GLY A 298 0.70 -5.18 12.69
N LEU A 299 1.29 -5.40 13.87
CA LEU A 299 0.54 -5.48 15.14
C LEU A 299 -0.01 -4.12 15.59
N GLU A 300 0.69 -3.02 15.29
CA GLU A 300 0.25 -1.67 15.67
C GLU A 300 -1.14 -1.32 15.12
N VAL A 301 -1.46 -1.77 13.90
CA VAL A 301 -2.77 -1.52 13.28
C VAL A 301 -3.88 -2.22 14.08
N ALA A 302 -3.65 -3.49 14.43
CA ALA A 302 -4.58 -4.28 15.21
C ALA A 302 -4.72 -3.75 16.66
N GLN A 303 -3.63 -3.30 17.27
CA GLN A 303 -3.62 -2.67 18.59
C GLN A 303 -4.45 -1.37 18.61
N ARG A 304 -4.36 -0.52 17.58
CA ARG A 304 -5.23 0.66 17.46
C ARG A 304 -6.71 0.27 17.34
N SER A 305 -7.03 -0.78 16.57
CA SER A 305 -8.40 -1.30 16.45
C SER A 305 -8.91 -1.82 17.81
N LEU A 306 -8.06 -2.51 18.58
CA LEU A 306 -8.38 -2.96 19.93
C LEU A 306 -8.66 -1.80 20.89
N GLU A 307 -7.85 -0.74 20.84
CA GLU A 307 -8.04 0.44 21.68
C GLU A 307 -9.40 1.10 21.42
N GLN A 308 -9.77 1.26 20.15
CA GLN A 308 -11.10 1.76 19.77
C GLN A 308 -12.22 0.88 20.31
N PHE A 309 -12.08 -0.45 20.22
CA PHE A 309 -13.04 -1.39 20.80
C PHE A 309 -13.19 -1.21 22.31
N ARG A 310 -12.07 -1.09 23.04
CA ARG A 310 -12.07 -0.87 24.49
C ARG A 310 -12.77 0.44 24.87
N GLN A 311 -12.43 1.53 24.19
CA GLN A 311 -13.05 2.85 24.40
C GLN A 311 -14.57 2.80 24.13
N HIS A 312 -15.00 2.18 23.03
CA HIS A 312 -16.42 2.03 22.70
C HIS A 312 -17.16 1.21 23.76
N ARG A 313 -16.53 0.14 24.26
CA ARG A 313 -17.10 -0.70 25.32
C ARG A 313 -17.23 0.05 26.64
N GLU A 314 -16.19 0.76 27.05
CA GLU A 314 -16.18 1.58 28.26
C GLU A 314 -17.28 2.66 28.20
N ALA A 315 -17.40 3.35 27.06
CA ALA A 315 -18.46 4.33 26.84
C ALA A 315 -19.87 3.70 26.89
N ALA A 316 -20.04 2.50 26.31
CA ALA A 316 -21.32 1.78 26.35
C ALA A 316 -21.68 1.32 27.77
N VAL A 317 -20.70 0.85 28.55
CA VAL A 317 -20.89 0.49 29.97
C VAL A 317 -21.25 1.73 30.77
N ALA A 318 -20.51 2.83 30.63
CA ALA A 318 -20.80 4.09 31.31
C ALA A 318 -22.21 4.60 31.00
N LYS A 319 -22.63 4.54 29.73
CA LYS A 319 -24.00 4.89 29.32
C LYS A 319 -25.06 4.01 29.97
N ARG A 320 -24.84 2.68 30.02
CA ARG A 320 -25.76 1.73 30.68
C ARG A 320 -25.88 2.01 32.18
N VAL A 321 -24.75 2.26 32.86
CA VAL A 321 -24.73 2.60 34.29
C VAL A 321 -25.51 3.90 34.54
N GLN A 322 -25.27 4.94 33.74
CA GLN A 322 -26.02 6.21 33.83
C GLN A 322 -27.53 6.02 33.58
N SER A 323 -27.91 5.23 32.57
CA SER A 323 -29.32 4.93 32.29
C SER A 323 -29.98 4.14 33.43
N ALA A 324 -29.27 3.18 34.02
CA ALA A 324 -29.78 2.41 35.16
C ALA A 324 -29.96 3.28 36.41
N ALA A 325 -29.02 4.20 36.67
CA ALA A 325 -29.12 5.17 37.75
C ALA A 325 -30.33 6.09 37.59
N LYS A 326 -30.51 6.70 36.41
CA LYS A 326 -31.69 7.54 36.10
C LYS A 326 -33.01 6.77 36.24
N ALA A 327 -33.05 5.52 35.79
CA ALA A 327 -34.24 4.68 35.94
C ALA A 327 -34.53 4.35 37.42
N ALA A 328 -33.49 4.17 38.24
CA ALA A 328 -33.65 3.97 39.68
C ALA A 328 -34.17 5.24 40.38
N GLU A 329 -33.60 6.41 40.07
CA GLU A 329 -34.07 7.70 40.56
C GLU A 329 -35.53 7.96 40.17
N PHE A 330 -35.89 7.68 38.92
CA PHE A 330 -37.27 7.86 38.44
C PHE A 330 -38.25 6.92 39.14
N ARG A 331 -37.87 5.64 39.36
CA ARG A 331 -38.70 4.70 40.13
C ARG A 331 -38.89 5.17 41.57
N GLU A 332 -37.85 5.70 42.19
CA GLU A 332 -37.94 6.22 43.55
C GLU A 332 -38.81 7.48 43.63
N TYR A 333 -38.68 8.40 42.67
CA TYR A 333 -39.56 9.55 42.52
C TYR A 333 -41.03 9.13 42.42
N LEU A 334 -41.35 8.14 41.57
CA LEU A 334 -42.71 7.60 41.42
C LEU A 334 -43.22 6.93 42.69
N ARG A 335 -42.38 6.27 43.51
CA ARG A 335 -42.82 5.73 44.81
C ARG A 335 -43.20 6.82 45.81
N GLN A 336 -42.44 7.91 45.81
CA GLN A 336 -42.62 9.00 46.78
C GLN A 336 -43.76 9.97 46.37
N HIS A 337 -44.01 10.13 45.07
CA HIS A 337 -44.89 11.16 44.53
C HIS A 337 -45.98 10.63 43.57
N GLY A 338 -45.92 9.36 43.19
CA GLY A 338 -46.96 8.71 42.39
C GLY A 338 -48.13 8.33 43.29
N ARG A 339 -49.32 8.85 42.96
CA ARG A 339 -50.57 8.52 43.64
C ARG A 339 -51.09 7.13 43.29
#